data_AF-A0A353G4N8-F1
#
_entry.id   AF-A0A353G4N8-F1
#
_cell.length_a   1.000
_cell.length_b   1.000
_cell.length_c   1.000
_cell.angle_alpha   90.00
_cell.angle_beta   90.00
_cell.angle_gamma   90.00
#
_symmetry.space_group_name_H-M   'P 1'
#
loop_
_entity.id
_entity.type
_entity.pdbx_description
1 polymer ?
#
loop_
_entity_poly.entity_id
_entity_poly.type
_entity_poly.pdbx_seq_one_letter_code
_entity_poly.pdbx_strand_id
1 'polypeptide(L)' 'MSTSDRTTAPDCILYPLRRCGTKGSGEFERIGWDDALNEIVCRLEHTIATYGGEATWPYLGTGRAPKTG' A
#
# COMPACT_ATOMS: atom_id res chain seq x y z
N MET A 1 22.87 -5.02 -9.27
CA MET A 1 22.25 -3.99 -8.42
C MET A 1 22.35 -4.49 -6.99
N SER A 2 23.22 -3.87 -6.20
CA SER A 2 23.39 -4.20 -4.78
C SER A 2 22.15 -3.73 -4.01
N THR A 3 21.93 -4.27 -2.81
CA THR A 3 20.82 -3.82 -1.94
C THR A 3 20.94 -2.34 -1.60
N SER A 4 22.16 -1.83 -1.45
CA SER A 4 22.45 -0.41 -1.21
C SER A 4 22.03 0.50 -2.36
N ASP A 5 22.09 0.03 -3.61
CA ASP A 5 21.71 0.82 -4.79
C ASP A 5 20.19 1.10 -4.82
N ARG A 6 19.38 0.23 -4.19
CA ARG A 6 17.91 0.38 -4.14
C ARG A 6 17.45 1.43 -3.14
N THR A 7 18.18 1.58 -2.03
CA THR A 7 17.82 2.53 -0.97
C THR A 7 18.15 3.98 -1.33
N THR A 8 19.09 4.18 -2.25
CA THR A 8 19.48 5.50 -2.74
C THR A 8 18.94 5.79 -4.14
N ALA A 9 18.08 4.91 -4.66
CA ALA A 9 17.54 5.07 -6.00
C ALA A 9 16.65 6.32 -6.07
N PRO A 10 16.71 7.10 -7.17
CA PRO A 10 15.96 8.34 -7.31
C PRO A 10 14.44 8.13 -7.31
N ASP A 11 13.97 6.92 -7.63
CA ASP A 11 12.57 6.50 -7.65
C ASP A 11 12.10 5.88 -6.31
N CYS A 12 12.92 5.96 -5.25
CA CYS A 12 12.54 5.46 -3.93
C CYS A 12 11.31 6.21 -3.37
N ILE A 13 10.29 5.47 -2.93
CA ILE A 13 9.09 6.03 -2.31
C ILE A 13 9.41 6.35 -0.85
N LEU A 14 9.55 7.64 -0.54
CA LEU A 14 9.95 8.12 0.79
C LEU A 14 8.77 8.52 1.68
N TYR A 15 7.60 8.75 1.10
CA TYR A 15 6.43 9.28 1.79
C TYR A 15 5.15 8.56 1.33
N PRO A 16 4.09 8.58 2.15
CA PRO A 16 2.76 8.20 1.69
C PRO A 16 2.32 9.09 0.51
N LEU A 17 1.78 8.45 -0.53
CA LEU A 17 1.35 9.08 -1.76
C LEU A 17 -0.10 8.69 -2.05
N ARG A 18 -0.98 9.68 -2.26
CA ARG A 18 -2.35 9.49 -2.73
C ARG A 18 -2.39 9.71 -4.24
N ARG A 19 -3.06 8.82 -4.97
CA ARG A 19 -3.25 8.99 -6.41
C ARG A 19 -4.27 10.11 -6.66
N CYS A 20 -3.89 11.16 -7.36
CA CYS A 20 -4.76 12.28 -7.72
C CYS A 20 -5.19 12.25 -9.20
N GLY A 21 -4.50 11.47 -10.05
CA GLY A 21 -4.86 11.28 -11.46
C GLY A 21 -5.50 9.94 -11.79
N THR A 22 -5.65 9.69 -13.10
CA THR A 22 -6.18 8.42 -13.62
C THR A 22 -5.24 7.26 -13.30
N LYS A 23 -5.76 6.04 -13.22
CA LYS A 23 -4.93 4.85 -12.95
C LYS A 23 -3.88 4.70 -14.06
N GLY A 24 -2.61 4.66 -13.68
CA GLY A 24 -1.48 4.53 -14.61
C GLY A 24 -0.88 5.86 -15.08
N SER A 25 -1.47 7.01 -14.70
CA SER A 25 -0.91 8.35 -15.02
C SER A 25 0.40 8.67 -14.30
N GLY A 26 0.64 8.04 -13.14
CA GLY A 26 1.77 8.39 -12.28
C GLY A 26 1.56 9.67 -11.46
N GLU A 27 0.35 10.23 -11.45
CA GLU A 27 0.04 11.46 -10.72
C GLU A 27 -0.33 11.16 -9.26
N PHE A 28 0.51 11.65 -8.35
CA PHE A 28 0.34 11.50 -6.92
C PHE A 28 0.59 12.80 -6.17
N GLU A 29 -0.12 12.96 -5.05
CA GLU A 29 0.16 13.98 -4.05
C GLU A 29 0.69 13.33 -2.77
N ARG A 30 1.60 14.03 -2.08
CA ARG A 30 2.09 13.59 -0.77
C ARG A 30 1.03 13.86 0.29
N ILE A 31 0.77 12.87 1.12
CA ILE A 31 -0.12 12.98 2.28
C ILE A 31 0.59 12.59 3.58
N GLY A 32 -0.02 12.91 4.72
CA GLY A 32 0.46 12.47 6.03
C GLY A 32 0.25 10.96 6.26
N TRP A 33 0.99 10.39 7.21
CA TRP A 33 0.80 8.99 7.60
C TRP A 33 -0.60 8.74 8.19
N ASP A 34 -1.08 9.64 9.04
CA ASP A 34 -2.42 9.53 9.63
C ASP A 34 -3.50 9.57 8.53
N ASP A 35 -3.40 10.49 7.57
CA ASP A 35 -4.33 10.58 6.44
C ASP A 35 -4.31 9.32 5.57
N ALA A 36 -3.12 8.77 5.32
CA ALA A 36 -2.94 7.58 4.50
C ALA A 36 -3.59 6.35 5.15
N LEU A 37 -3.33 6.15 6.44
CA LEU A 37 -3.89 5.03 7.20
C LEU A 37 -5.40 5.19 7.35
N ASN A 38 -5.88 6.39 7.66
CA ASN A 38 -7.32 6.67 7.76
C ASN A 38 -8.04 6.38 6.45
N GLU A 39 -7.48 6.78 5.30
CA GLU A 39 -8.10 6.48 4.00
C GLU A 39 -8.20 4.97 3.73
N ILE A 40 -7.16 4.22 4.07
CA ILE A 40 -7.15 2.76 3.92
C ILE A 40 -8.23 2.13 4.81
N VAL A 41 -8.27 2.50 6.09
CA VAL A 41 -9.24 1.96 7.06
C VAL A 41 -10.67 2.27 6.60
N CYS A 42 -10.97 3.52 6.29
CA CYS A 42 -12.30 3.93 5.84
C CYS A 42 -12.78 3.12 4.62
N ARG A 43 -11.90 2.86 3.65
CA ARG A 43 -12.25 2.09 2.45
C ARG A 43 -12.43 0.60 2.74
N LEU A 44 -11.62 0.03 3.62
CA LEU A 44 -11.77 -1.36 4.04
C LEU A 44 -13.09 -1.55 4.80
N GLU A 45 -13.37 -0.69 5.79
CA GLU A 45 -14.62 -0.72 6.55
C GLU A 45 -15.85 -0.56 5.65
N HIS A 46 -15.82 0.40 4.73
CA HIS A 46 -16.90 0.58 3.75
C HIS A 46 -17.11 -0.67 2.88
N THR A 47 -16.01 -1.28 2.41
CA THR A 47 -16.08 -2.51 1.59
C THR A 47 -16.69 -3.65 2.38
N ILE A 48 -16.25 -3.86 3.62
CA ILE A 48 -16.79 -4.90 4.51
C ILE A 48 -18.27 -4.67 4.78
N ALA A 49 -18.66 -3.43 5.10
CA ALA A 49 -20.04 -3.07 5.39
C ALA A 49 -20.97 -3.24 4.18
N THR A 50 -20.46 -3.05 2.96
CA THR A 50 -21.27 -3.09 1.73
C THR A 50 -21.32 -4.47 1.10
N TYR A 51 -20.21 -5.22 1.14
CA TYR A 51 -20.03 -6.45 0.35
C TYR A 51 -19.61 -7.67 1.18
N GLY A 52 -19.45 -7.54 2.51
CA GLY A 52 -18.95 -8.61 3.37
C GLY A 52 -17.41 -8.64 3.49
N GLY A 53 -16.92 -9.34 4.51
CA GLY A 53 -15.48 -9.45 4.80
C GLY A 53 -14.69 -10.17 3.70
N GLU A 54 -15.34 -11.09 3.01
CA GLU A 54 -14.82 -11.86 1.88
C GLU A 54 -14.48 -11.01 0.66
N ALA A 55 -15.04 -9.81 0.54
CA ALA A 55 -14.70 -8.86 -0.52
C ALA A 55 -13.29 -8.24 -0.32
N THR A 56 -12.65 -8.48 0.83
CA THR A 56 -11.28 -8.04 1.11
C THR A 56 -10.32 -9.23 1.05
N TRP A 57 -9.42 -9.23 0.06
CA TRP A 57 -8.40 -10.29 -0.09
C TRP A 57 -6.98 -9.75 0.13
N PRO A 58 -6.26 -10.18 1.17
CA PRO A 58 -4.85 -9.84 1.32
C PRO A 58 -4.02 -10.66 0.34
N TYR A 59 -3.50 -10.02 -0.70
CA TYR A 59 -2.48 -10.65 -1.54
C TYR A 59 -1.14 -10.67 -0.80
N LEU A 60 -0.77 -11.84 -0.30
CA LEU A 60 0.56 -12.12 0.23
C LEU A 60 1.35 -12.86 -0.85
N GLY A 61 2.53 -12.35 -1.20
CA GLY A 61 3.42 -12.98 -2.18
C GLY A 61 3.99 -14.32 -1.70
N THR A 62 5.09 -14.79 -2.30
CA THR A 62 5.73 -16.07 -1.96
C THR A 62 6.22 -16.07 -0.51
N GLY A 63 5.36 -16.51 0.40
CA GLY A 63 5.63 -16.55 1.82
C GLY A 63 6.78 -17.50 2.14
N ARG A 64 7.83 -16.99 2.78
CA ARG A 64 8.66 -17.81 3.64
C ARG A 64 7.98 -17.79 5.01
N ALA A 65 7.14 -18.79 5.29
CA ALA A 65 6.56 -18.95 6.62
C ALA A 65 7.71 -19.05 7.66
N PRO A 66 7.61 -18.40 8.83
CA PRO A 66 8.53 -18.68 9.93
C PRO A 66 8.42 -20.17 10.26
N LYS A 67 9.55 -20.89 10.28
CA LYS A 67 9.58 -22.19 10.95
C LYS A 67 9.51 -21.91 12.44
N THR A 68 8.34 -22.10 13.04
CA THR A 68 8.21 -22.22 14.48
C THR A 68 8.98 -23.49 14.88
N GLY A 69 9.97 -23.32 15.77
CA GLY A 69 10.72 -24.37 16.43
C GLY A 69 10.77 -24.08 17.91
#